data_AF-A0A9X8YR18-F1
#
_entry.id   AF-A0A9X8YR18-F1
#
_cell.length_a   1.000
_cell.length_b   1.000
_cell.length_c   1.000
_cell.angle_alpha   90.00
_cell.angle_beta   90.00
_cell.angle_gamma   90.00
#
_symmetry.space_group_name_H-M   'P 1'
#
loop_
_entity.id
_entity.type
_entity.pdbx_description
1 polymer ?
#
loop_
_entity_poly.entity_id
_entity_poly.type
_entity_poly.pdbx_seq_one_letter_code
_entity_poly.pdbx_strand_id
1 'polypeptide(L)' 'DLGKENTFQQCVSEMALAGFTGSEVGSKYPRDPAVLKPMLDIRGIQICNAWFSTFFADGQKDKTIDEFINHMNFLHAMGA' A
#
# COMPACT_ATOMS: atom_id res chain seq x y z
N ASP A 1 7.57 -18.08 -1.09
CA ASP A 1 7.72 -16.65 -0.74
C ASP A 1 8.48 -16.49 0.54
N LEU A 2 9.38 -15.50 0.57
CA LEU A 2 10.13 -15.13 1.77
C LEU A 2 9.22 -14.41 2.76
N GLY A 3 9.30 -14.78 4.04
CA GLY A 3 8.59 -14.12 5.14
C GLY A 3 7.07 -14.29 5.12
N LYS A 4 6.53 -15.38 4.55
CA LYS A 4 5.09 -15.63 4.36
C LYS A 4 4.28 -15.55 5.66
N GLU A 5 4.87 -15.98 6.77
CA GLU A 5 4.34 -15.98 8.13
C GLU A 5 4.08 -14.58 8.70
N ASN A 6 4.80 -13.56 8.23
CA ASN A 6 4.64 -12.20 8.75
C ASN A 6 3.31 -11.59 8.30
N THR A 7 2.44 -11.24 9.24
CA THR A 7 1.17 -10.57 8.93
C THR A 7 1.39 -9.09 8.65
N PHE A 8 0.49 -8.42 7.91
CA PHE A 8 0.62 -6.97 7.75
C PHE A 8 0.53 -6.26 9.11
N GLN A 9 -0.34 -6.74 10.02
CA GLN A 9 -0.51 -6.16 11.36
C GLN A 9 0.81 -6.19 12.13
N GLN A 10 1.53 -7.32 12.07
CA GLN A 10 2.84 -7.44 12.67
C GLN A 10 3.79 -6.40 12.07
N CYS A 11 3.93 -6.36 10.74
CA CYS A 11 4.82 -5.42 10.07
C CYS A 11 4.57 -3.96 10.46
N VAL A 12 3.31 -3.48 10.42
CA VAL A 12 3.00 -2.09 10.74
C VAL A 12 3.13 -1.79 12.24
N SER A 13 2.94 -2.78 13.11
CA SER A 13 3.15 -2.60 14.56
C SER A 13 4.63 -2.51 14.89
N GLU A 14 5.46 -3.34 14.25
CA GLU A 14 6.92 -3.31 14.42
C GLU A 14 7.52 -2.02 13.86
N MET A 15 7.02 -1.51 12.72
CA MET A 15 7.41 -0.19 12.21
C MET A 15 7.10 0.93 13.22
N ALA A 16 5.89 0.94 13.79
CA ALA A 16 5.51 1.91 14.80
C ALA A 16 6.37 1.80 16.07
N LEU A 17 6.65 0.58 16.53
CA LEU A 17 7.56 0.33 17.67
C LEU A 17 8.99 0.83 17.41
N ALA A 18 9.44 0.75 16.16
CA ALA A 18 10.72 1.29 15.73
C ALA A 18 10.72 2.82 15.54
N GLY A 19 9.58 3.49 15.74
CA GLY A 19 9.46 4.95 15.68
C GLY A 19 9.21 5.52 14.27
N PHE A 20 8.87 4.68 13.30
CA PHE A 20 8.45 5.16 11.99
C PHE A 20 7.00 5.66 12.02
N THR A 21 6.70 6.64 11.18
CA THR A 21 5.36 7.23 11.00
C THR A 21 4.79 6.99 9.60
N GLY A 22 5.55 6.29 8.72
CA GLY A 22 5.19 6.09 7.33
C GLY A 22 5.58 4.70 6.81
N SER A 23 4.84 4.21 5.81
CA SER A 23 5.14 2.94 5.13
C SER A 23 4.74 2.97 3.65
N GLU A 24 5.48 2.24 2.82
CA GLU A 24 5.00 1.90 1.47
C GLU A 24 3.96 0.78 1.55
N VAL A 25 3.06 0.69 0.58
CA VAL A 25 2.04 -0.36 0.55
C VAL A 25 2.66 -1.73 0.26
N GLY A 26 2.76 -2.56 1.29
CA GLY A 26 3.28 -3.92 1.20
C GLY A 26 2.32 -4.88 0.47
N SER A 27 2.87 -5.96 -0.09
CA SER A 27 2.11 -6.98 -0.83
C SER A 27 1.00 -7.66 -0.02
N LYS A 28 1.13 -7.67 1.32
CA LYS A 28 0.17 -8.29 2.25
C LYS A 28 -0.90 -7.34 2.78
N TYR A 29 -0.86 -6.08 2.38
CA TYR A 29 -1.76 -5.06 2.93
C TYR A 29 -3.15 -5.24 2.32
N PRO A 30 -4.22 -5.10 3.13
CA PRO A 30 -5.57 -4.96 2.61
C PRO A 30 -5.63 -3.80 1.59
N ARG A 31 -6.38 -3.99 0.50
CA ARG A 31 -6.55 -2.98 -0.56
C ARG A 31 -7.79 -2.11 -0.39
N ASP A 32 -8.63 -2.43 0.59
CA ASP A 32 -9.79 -1.62 0.96
C ASP A 32 -9.35 -0.50 1.93
N PRO A 33 -9.45 0.79 1.54
CA PRO A 33 -9.14 1.90 2.44
C PRO A 33 -9.94 1.89 3.74
N ALA A 34 -11.20 1.41 3.71
CA ALA A 34 -12.04 1.33 4.91
C ALA A 34 -11.51 0.32 5.93
N VAL A 35 -10.68 -0.64 5.49
CA VAL A 35 -10.00 -1.61 6.35
C VAL A 35 -8.60 -1.14 6.71
N LEU A 36 -7.81 -0.75 5.69
CA LEU A 36 -6.39 -0.43 5.87
C LEU A 36 -6.20 0.85 6.68
N LYS A 37 -6.93 1.92 6.38
CA LYS A 37 -6.70 3.23 6.98
C LYS A 37 -6.90 3.23 8.50
N PRO A 38 -8.00 2.70 9.07
CA PRO A 38 -8.16 2.61 10.53
C PRO A 38 -7.04 1.81 11.21
N MET A 39 -6.54 0.76 10.56
CA MET A 39 -5.48 -0.10 11.12
C MET A 39 -4.11 0.58 11.15
N LEU A 40 -3.84 1.49 10.21
CA LEU A 40 -2.63 2.31 10.20
C LEU A 40 -2.76 3.49 11.17
N ASP A 41 -3.92 4.16 11.18
CA ASP A 41 -4.18 5.32 12.03
C ASP A 41 -4.00 4.98 13.53
N ILE A 42 -4.47 3.81 13.99
CA ILE A 42 -4.26 3.38 15.40
C ILE A 42 -2.79 3.17 15.78
N ARG A 43 -1.88 3.10 14.80
CA ARG A 43 -0.43 2.94 14.98
C ARG A 43 0.35 4.22 14.68
N GLY A 44 -0.33 5.31 14.28
CA GLY A 44 0.33 6.54 13.83
C GLY A 44 1.13 6.36 12.54
N ILE A 45 0.75 5.39 11.70
CA ILE A 45 1.40 5.14 10.40
C ILE A 45 0.54 5.73 9.29
N GLN A 46 1.17 6.39 8.32
CA GLN A 46 0.52 6.83 7.07
C GLN A 46 1.14 6.10 5.87
N ILE A 47 0.35 5.82 4.83
CA ILE A 47 0.93 5.42 3.55
C ILE A 47 1.64 6.61 2.92
N CYS A 48 2.89 6.43 2.48
CA CYS A 48 3.65 7.49 1.80
C CYS A 48 3.74 7.31 0.28
N ASN A 49 3.65 6.06 -0.21
CA ASN A 49 3.62 5.72 -1.64
C ASN A 49 3.23 4.24 -1.83
N ALA A 50 3.14 3.80 -3.08
CA ALA A 50 3.06 2.39 -3.43
C ALA A 50 3.63 2.14 -4.82
N TRP A 51 4.36 1.03 -4.97
CA TRP A 51 4.83 0.56 -6.26
C TRP A 51 3.67 0.31 -7.24
N PHE A 52 3.84 0.73 -8.49
CA PHE A 52 2.93 0.42 -9.61
C PHE A 52 3.75 -0.03 -10.82
N SER A 53 3.39 -1.17 -11.41
CA SER A 53 4.04 -1.69 -12.61
C SER A 53 3.34 -1.15 -13.86
N THR A 54 4.11 -0.58 -14.78
CA THR A 54 3.60 -0.12 -16.08
C THR A 54 3.97 -1.10 -17.19
N PHE A 55 3.05 -1.37 -18.11
CA PHE A 55 3.25 -2.35 -19.19
C PHE A 55 3.16 -1.71 -20.58
N PHE A 56 3.63 -0.46 -20.71
CA PHE A 56 3.63 0.27 -21.99
C PHE A 56 4.46 -0.42 -23.08
N ALA A 57 5.61 -1.01 -22.71
CA ALA A 57 6.47 -1.74 -23.63
C ALA A 57 5.81 -3.01 -24.20
N ASP A 58 4.85 -3.57 -23.46
CA ASP A 58 4.07 -4.75 -23.88
C ASP A 58 2.81 -4.35 -24.68
N GLY A 59 2.67 -3.08 -25.07
CA GLY A 59 1.51 -2.57 -25.80
C GLY A 59 0.23 -2.42 -24.96
N GLN A 60 0.28 -2.65 -23.65
CA GLN A 60 -0.88 -2.61 -22.76
C GLN A 60 -1.18 -1.18 -22.26
N LYS A 61 -1.23 -0.20 -23.17
CA LYS A 61 -1.39 1.21 -22.83
C LYS A 61 -2.69 1.48 -22.05
N ASP A 62 -3.83 1.11 -22.60
CA ASP A 62 -5.13 1.47 -22.03
C ASP A 62 -5.32 0.80 -20.66
N LYS A 63 -5.01 -0.50 -20.57
CA LYS A 63 -5.00 -1.24 -19.29
C LYS A 63 -4.07 -0.61 -18.25
N THR A 64 -2.86 -0.21 -18.65
CA THR A 64 -1.91 0.45 -17.73
C THR A 64 -2.47 1.76 -17.19
N ILE A 65 -3.15 2.55 -18.03
CA ILE A 65 -3.78 3.81 -17.61
C ILE A 65 -4.94 3.55 -16.66
N ASP A 66 -5.83 2.61 -16.98
CA ASP A 66 -6.98 2.25 -16.14
C ASP A 66 -6.54 1.75 -14.76
N GLU A 67 -5.55 0.87 -14.71
CA GLU A 67 -4.98 0.37 -13.46
C GLU A 67 -4.26 1.48 -12.67
N PHE A 68 -3.58 2.40 -13.35
CA PHE A 68 -2.94 3.54 -12.71
C PHE A 68 -3.95 4.50 -12.07
N ILE A 69 -5.09 4.76 -12.73
CA ILE A 69 -6.18 5.57 -12.17
C ILE A 69 -6.72 4.92 -10.89
N ASN A 70 -6.94 3.60 -10.89
CA ASN A 70 -7.37 2.89 -9.69
C ASN A 70 -6.33 2.96 -8.56
N HIS A 71 -5.05 2.81 -8.89
CA HIS A 71 -3.94 2.92 -7.94
C HIS A 71 -3.82 4.31 -7.34
N MET A 72 -3.95 5.36 -8.17
CA MET A 72 -3.95 6.76 -7.74
C MET A 72 -5.14 7.07 -6.82
N ASN A 73 -6.35 6.63 -7.18
CA ASN A 73 -7.53 6.79 -6.34
C ASN A 73 -7.38 6.12 -4.98
N PHE A 74 -6.77 4.93 -4.94
CA PHE A 74 -6.45 4.23 -3.70
C PHE A 74 -5.45 5.03 -2.85
N LEU A 75 -4.35 5.51 -3.44
CA LEU A 75 -3.35 6.32 -2.72
C LEU A 75 -3.96 7.61 -2.17
N HIS A 76 -4.76 8.31 -2.97
CA HIS A 76 -5.48 9.51 -2.54
C HIS A 76 -6.40 9.21 -1.34
N ALA A 77 -7.15 8.10 -1.37
CA ALA A 77 -7.99 7.68 -0.25
C ALA A 77 -7.18 7.31 1.02
N MET A 78 -5.93 6.88 0.85
CA MET A 78 -5.01 6.59 1.95
C MET A 78 -4.28 7.83 2.49
N GLY A 79 -4.45 8.99 1.87
CA GLY A 79 -3.79 10.25 2.26
C GLY A 79 -2.33 10.36 1.79
N ALA A 80 -1.96 9.59 0.76
CA ALA A 80 -0.65 9.61 0.13
C ALA A 80 -0.63 10.53 -1.11
#